data_AF-A0A965JS49-F1
#
_entry.id   AF-A0A965JS49-F1
#
_cell.length_a   1.000
_cell.length_b   1.000
_cell.length_c   1.000
_cell.angle_alpha   90.00
_cell.angle_beta   90.00
_cell.angle_gamma   90.00
#
_symmetry.space_group_name_H-M   'P 1'
#
loop_
_entity.id
_entity.type
_entity.pdbx_description
1 polymer ?
#
loop_
_entity_poly.entity_id
_entity_poly.type
_entity_poly.pdbx_seq_one_letter_code
_entity_poly.pdbx_strand_id
1 'polypeptide(L)'
;MQNLKQSQKALSQKVLVVAIGTAMAIMASSIQAQNASSVGNPAANTTNTTNTSATVSDVPPPVSAATIAQSVAADKAKKTQEASSGNDLISLYRDAANNDPVFLAARYAYDAGREKRWQGFAGLLPQVVGTANETQNDFTRRGANETRFMSRGWAVTLTQPLFSWDKYETARQGNLSADIAAAQYAAAEQDLVIRVTEAYFNVLNAQDTLNLARNKKALIAEQLEQAKRNFEVGTATITDTHEAQSRFDLVVAQEIAAQADLTIKRGALEQIVGKPIGDLKSLAPQAKISLVVSEDPKTANAKKVATKAKKKVAVKQE
;
A
#
# COMPACT_ATOMS: atom_id res chain seq x y z
N MET A 1 20.31 -41.77 23.95
CA MET A 1 19.97 -40.44 23.38
C MET A 1 18.76 -40.41 22.45
N GLN A 2 18.19 -41.54 21.98
CA GLN A 2 17.10 -41.51 20.97
C GLN A 2 15.76 -40.95 21.50
N ASN A 3 15.31 -41.37 22.69
CA ASN A 3 13.97 -41.02 23.22
C ASN A 3 13.73 -39.50 23.34
N LEU A 4 14.77 -38.71 23.64
CA LEU A 4 14.67 -37.26 23.76
C LEU A 4 14.30 -36.58 22.43
N LYS A 5 14.75 -37.13 21.29
CA LYS A 5 14.41 -36.63 19.95
C LYS A 5 12.96 -36.95 19.55
N GLN A 6 12.40 -38.07 20.02
CA GLN A 6 10.98 -38.38 19.81
C GLN A 6 10.07 -37.48 20.66
N SER A 7 10.43 -37.22 21.92
CA SER A 7 9.67 -36.31 22.81
C SER A 7 9.54 -34.89 22.22
N GLN A 8 10.65 -34.31 21.73
CA GLN A 8 10.65 -33.01 21.05
C GLN A 8 9.76 -33.01 19.79
N LYS A 9 9.79 -34.07 18.98
CA LYS A 9 8.98 -34.17 17.76
C LYS A 9 7.47 -34.25 18.06
N ALA A 10 7.08 -34.94 19.14
CA ALA A 10 5.69 -35.03 19.59
C ALA A 10 5.16 -33.68 20.13
N LEU A 11 6.00 -32.92 20.86
CA LEU A 11 5.69 -31.55 21.29
C LEU A 11 5.45 -30.62 20.09
N SER A 12 6.33 -30.67 19.09
CA SER A 12 6.20 -29.83 17.88
C SER A 12 4.89 -30.06 17.12
N GLN A 13 4.38 -31.30 17.05
CA GLN A 13 3.11 -31.57 16.38
C GLN A 13 1.89 -31.10 17.21
N LYS A 14 1.92 -31.23 18.54
CA LYS A 14 0.81 -30.74 19.39
C LYS A 14 0.65 -29.23 19.31
N VAL A 15 1.74 -28.46 19.31
CA VAL A 15 1.70 -26.99 19.17
C VAL A 15 1.10 -26.58 17.81
N LEU A 16 1.47 -27.27 16.73
CA LEU A 16 0.98 -26.96 15.38
C LEU A 16 -0.54 -27.17 15.23
N VAL A 17 -1.09 -28.23 15.81
CA VAL A 17 -2.53 -28.52 15.76
C VAL A 17 -3.35 -27.49 16.56
N VAL A 18 -2.86 -27.05 17.73
CA VAL A 18 -3.54 -26.04 18.55
C VAL A 18 -3.63 -24.69 17.82
N ALA A 19 -2.56 -24.29 17.12
CA ALA A 19 -2.50 -23.04 16.38
C ALA A 19 -3.50 -22.98 15.21
N ILE A 20 -3.74 -24.11 14.52
CA ILE A 20 -4.73 -24.18 13.43
C ILE A 20 -6.16 -24.07 13.98
N GLY A 21 -6.44 -24.68 15.14
CA GLY A 21 -7.77 -24.65 15.76
C GLY A 21 -8.22 -23.26 16.25
N THR A 22 -7.28 -22.37 16.62
CA THR A 22 -7.64 -21.03 17.15
C THR A 22 -8.04 -20.03 16.06
N ALA A 23 -7.57 -20.21 14.82
CA ALA A 23 -7.83 -19.27 13.72
C ALA A 23 -9.31 -19.23 13.27
N MET A 24 -10.07 -20.31 13.50
CA MET A 24 -11.43 -20.45 12.97
C MET A 24 -12.52 -19.78 13.85
N ALA A 25 -12.18 -19.30 15.05
CA ALA A 25 -13.15 -18.78 16.02
C ALA A 25 -13.40 -17.25 15.94
N ILE A 26 -12.59 -16.51 15.19
CA ILE A 26 -12.57 -15.03 15.24
C ILE A 26 -13.46 -14.36 14.16
N MET A 27 -13.98 -15.14 13.20
CA MET A 27 -14.76 -14.64 12.06
C MET A 27 -16.28 -14.45 12.32
N ALA A 28 -16.77 -14.68 13.54
CA ALA A 28 -18.21 -14.91 13.79
C ALA A 28 -18.98 -13.77 14.51
N SER A 29 -18.36 -12.63 14.82
CA SER A 29 -18.87 -11.68 15.83
C SER A 29 -19.18 -10.26 15.37
N SER A 30 -19.20 -9.97 14.06
CA SER A 30 -19.30 -8.59 13.52
C SER A 30 -20.52 -8.27 12.65
N ILE A 31 -21.44 -9.21 12.39
CA ILE A 31 -22.53 -9.05 11.40
C ILE A 31 -23.92 -8.95 12.07
N GLN A 32 -24.06 -8.17 13.15
CA GLN A 32 -25.32 -8.10 13.91
C GLN A 32 -25.68 -6.70 14.48
N ALA A 33 -25.33 -5.61 13.80
CA ALA A 33 -25.59 -4.24 14.29
C ALA A 33 -25.89 -3.20 13.19
N GLN A 34 -26.69 -3.53 12.16
CA GLN A 34 -27.04 -2.55 11.11
C GLN A 34 -28.31 -2.84 10.28
N ASN A 35 -29.45 -3.13 10.93
CA ASN A 35 -30.75 -3.05 10.23
C ASN A 35 -31.93 -2.75 11.20
N ALA A 36 -32.28 -1.48 11.36
CA ALA A 36 -33.43 -1.02 12.15
C ALA A 36 -33.84 0.41 11.74
N SER A 37 -34.37 0.59 10.53
CA SER A 37 -34.86 1.88 10.02
C SER A 37 -36.38 1.91 9.83
N SER A 38 -36.94 3.12 9.91
CA SER A 38 -38.22 3.56 9.31
C SER A 38 -39.54 2.83 9.67
N VAL A 39 -40.22 3.33 10.71
CA VAL A 39 -41.68 3.58 10.73
C VAL A 39 -41.90 4.88 11.52
N GLY A 40 -42.60 5.91 11.01
CA GLY A 40 -42.57 7.22 11.70
C GLY A 40 -43.44 8.42 11.28
N ASN A 41 -44.34 8.33 10.28
CA ASN A 41 -45.41 9.32 9.96
C ASN A 41 -45.00 10.75 9.45
N PRO A 42 -45.74 11.37 8.50
CA PRO A 42 -45.50 12.74 8.02
C PRO A 42 -46.61 13.76 8.35
N ALA A 43 -46.27 15.03 8.66
CA ALA A 43 -47.16 16.20 8.56
C ALA A 43 -46.41 17.56 8.73
N ALA A 44 -46.76 18.57 7.91
CA ALA A 44 -46.57 20.04 8.09
C ALA A 44 -45.15 20.60 8.47
N ASN A 45 -44.73 21.82 8.14
CA ASN A 45 -45.48 23.07 7.97
C ASN A 45 -44.74 24.11 7.08
N THR A 46 -45.51 25.10 6.62
CA THR A 46 -45.23 26.36 5.89
C THR A 46 -43.82 26.99 5.79
N THR A 47 -43.61 27.56 4.60
CA THR A 47 -42.80 28.74 4.25
C THR A 47 -42.71 29.86 5.30
N ASN A 48 -41.57 30.58 5.37
CA ASN A 48 -41.58 32.02 5.05
C ASN A 48 -40.22 32.72 4.81
N THR A 49 -40.37 33.89 4.20
CA THR A 49 -39.45 34.97 3.80
C THR A 49 -38.20 35.28 4.62
N THR A 50 -37.14 35.57 3.86
CA THR A 50 -36.31 36.79 3.89
C THR A 50 -36.45 37.77 5.07
N ASN A 51 -35.31 38.22 5.64
CA ASN A 51 -35.14 39.65 5.91
C ASN A 51 -33.68 40.11 5.96
N THR A 52 -33.44 41.34 5.52
CA THR A 52 -32.13 42.00 5.46
C THR A 52 -31.98 42.98 6.62
N SER A 53 -30.79 43.13 7.21
CA SER A 53 -30.41 44.35 7.95
C SER A 53 -28.89 44.48 8.04
N ALA A 54 -28.37 45.61 7.56
CA ALA A 54 -26.97 46.01 7.72
C ALA A 54 -26.88 47.55 7.77
N THR A 55 -26.22 48.07 8.81
CA THR A 55 -25.77 49.46 8.99
C THR A 55 -24.73 49.40 10.13
N VAL A 56 -23.42 49.63 9.96
CA VAL A 56 -22.63 50.72 9.31
C VAL A 56 -22.33 51.87 10.28
N SER A 57 -21.11 51.84 10.82
CA SER A 57 -20.22 52.91 11.32
C SER A 57 -18.90 52.22 11.70
N ASP A 58 -17.68 52.72 11.48
CA ASP A 58 -17.24 54.05 11.01
C ASP A 58 -15.93 53.95 10.16
N VAL A 59 -15.34 55.06 9.71
CA VAL A 59 -14.33 55.18 8.62
C VAL A 59 -12.98 55.80 9.08
N PRO A 60 -11.81 55.40 8.52
CA PRO A 60 -10.45 55.88 8.93
C PRO A 60 -9.98 57.14 8.16
N PRO A 61 -8.86 57.81 8.52
CA PRO A 61 -7.52 57.52 7.93
C PRO A 61 -6.32 57.96 8.85
N PRO A 62 -5.13 58.34 8.32
CA PRO A 62 -4.06 57.58 7.65
C PRO A 62 -2.88 57.37 8.65
N VAL A 63 -1.55 57.34 8.41
CA VAL A 63 -0.55 57.44 7.30
C VAL A 63 0.61 56.47 7.69
N SER A 64 1.56 56.02 6.86
CA SER A 64 2.45 56.71 5.90
C SER A 64 2.96 55.75 4.81
N ALA A 65 3.32 56.25 3.63
CA ALA A 65 3.79 55.44 2.50
C ALA A 65 5.29 55.64 2.18
N ALA A 66 5.98 54.57 1.80
CA ALA A 66 7.28 54.63 1.15
C ALA A 66 7.49 53.43 0.19
N THR A 67 8.04 53.71 -1.00
CA THR A 67 8.67 52.75 -1.92
C THR A 67 7.79 51.62 -2.49
N ILE A 68 7.06 51.93 -3.58
CA ILE A 68 6.81 50.93 -4.64
C ILE A 68 7.97 51.03 -5.65
N ALA A 69 8.89 50.07 -5.63
CA ALA A 69 9.92 49.90 -6.67
C ALA A 69 10.45 48.46 -6.72
N GLN A 70 10.57 47.93 -7.95
CA GLN A 70 11.42 46.79 -8.34
C GLN A 70 11.31 45.45 -7.57
N SER A 71 10.39 44.58 -7.99
CA SER A 71 10.59 43.11 -7.90
C SER A 71 9.93 42.26 -9.01
N VAL A 72 9.27 42.88 -9.99
CA VAL A 72 8.54 42.21 -11.10
C VAL A 72 9.41 41.39 -12.09
N ALA A 73 10.68 41.16 -11.77
CA ALA A 73 11.56 40.23 -12.47
C ALA A 73 11.51 38.78 -11.91
N ALA A 74 11.01 38.59 -10.68
CA ALA A 74 11.06 37.28 -10.01
C ALA A 74 10.08 36.23 -10.59
N ASP A 75 8.94 36.66 -11.11
CA ASP A 75 7.83 35.76 -11.49
C ASP A 75 8.14 34.86 -12.71
N LYS A 76 9.07 35.28 -13.59
CA LYS A 76 9.52 34.45 -14.71
C LYS A 76 10.46 33.30 -14.32
N ALA A 77 11.06 33.32 -13.13
CA ALA A 77 12.00 32.27 -12.70
C ALA A 77 11.29 31.00 -12.21
N LYS A 78 10.03 31.08 -11.78
CA LYS A 78 9.30 29.94 -11.20
C LYS A 78 8.67 29.01 -12.25
N LYS A 79 8.61 29.42 -13.52
CA LYS A 79 7.91 28.71 -14.61
C LYS A 79 8.81 27.80 -15.46
N THR A 80 9.88 27.26 -14.86
CA THR A 80 10.87 26.38 -15.55
C THR A 80 11.19 25.10 -14.75
N GLN A 81 10.44 24.81 -13.68
CA GLN A 81 10.52 23.56 -12.92
C GLN A 81 9.18 22.82 -12.80
N GLU A 82 8.26 23.04 -13.74
CA GLU A 82 7.06 22.21 -13.95
C GLU A 82 7.27 21.19 -15.10
N ALA A 83 8.51 20.70 -15.24
CA ALA A 83 8.88 19.70 -16.23
C ALA A 83 8.29 18.33 -15.85
N SER A 84 7.06 18.07 -16.32
CA SER A 84 6.31 16.81 -16.19
C SER A 84 5.81 16.44 -14.78
N SER A 85 4.99 17.31 -14.18
CA SER A 85 4.15 17.00 -13.01
C SER A 85 2.92 16.13 -13.33
N GLY A 86 3.02 15.23 -14.31
CA GLY A 86 1.97 14.28 -14.70
C GLY A 86 2.37 12.87 -14.29
N ASN A 87 1.65 12.29 -13.31
CA ASN A 87 1.67 10.89 -12.88
C ASN A 87 3.01 10.15 -13.07
N ASP A 88 4.09 10.72 -12.53
CA ASP A 88 5.44 10.14 -12.56
C ASP A 88 5.58 9.07 -11.46
N LEU A 89 6.46 8.10 -11.67
CA LEU A 89 6.62 6.95 -10.76
C LEU A 89 6.88 7.36 -9.30
N ILE A 90 7.65 8.45 -9.07
CA ILE A 90 7.94 8.93 -7.71
C ILE A 90 6.75 9.61 -7.03
N SER A 91 5.88 10.30 -7.78
CA SER A 91 4.60 10.80 -7.27
C SER A 91 3.65 9.65 -6.97
N LEU A 92 3.57 8.67 -7.87
CA LEU A 92 2.65 7.55 -7.76
C LEU A 92 2.98 6.64 -6.57
N TYR A 93 4.27 6.41 -6.31
CA TYR A 93 4.74 5.75 -5.09
C TYR A 93 4.38 6.54 -3.82
N ARG A 94 4.49 7.88 -3.83
CA ARG A 94 4.11 8.72 -2.67
C ARG A 94 2.61 8.68 -2.38
N ASP A 95 1.77 8.65 -3.41
CA ASP A 95 0.33 8.47 -3.24
C ASP A 95 0.01 7.06 -2.71
N ALA A 96 0.59 6.01 -3.32
CA ALA A 96 0.43 4.64 -2.85
C ALA A 96 0.90 4.42 -1.40
N ALA A 97 2.02 5.01 -0.99
CA ALA A 97 2.53 4.93 0.39
C ALA A 97 1.60 5.56 1.45
N ASN A 98 0.59 6.35 1.04
CA ASN A 98 -0.43 6.89 1.93
C ASN A 98 -1.77 6.15 1.84
N ASN A 99 -2.03 5.39 0.76
CA ASN A 99 -3.35 4.84 0.45
C ASN A 99 -3.39 3.31 0.29
N ASP A 100 -2.28 2.63 0.00
CA ASP A 100 -2.24 1.16 -0.21
C ASP A 100 -2.66 0.44 1.09
N PRO A 101 -3.78 -0.31 1.09
CA PRO A 101 -4.24 -1.02 2.28
C PRO A 101 -3.24 -2.08 2.78
N VAL A 102 -2.40 -2.64 1.90
CA VAL A 102 -1.40 -3.65 2.28
C VAL A 102 -0.23 -2.99 3.04
N PHE A 103 0.32 -1.90 2.52
CA PHE A 103 1.36 -1.12 3.20
C PHE A 103 0.85 -0.48 4.50
N LEU A 104 -0.38 0.05 4.51
CA LEU A 104 -1.00 0.59 5.72
C LEU A 104 -1.21 -0.49 6.79
N ALA A 105 -1.66 -1.69 6.42
CA ALA A 105 -1.76 -2.81 7.36
C ALA A 105 -0.39 -3.20 7.94
N ALA A 106 0.66 -3.24 7.13
CA ALA A 106 2.03 -3.49 7.59
C ALA A 106 2.54 -2.38 8.54
N ARG A 107 2.20 -1.11 8.28
CA ARG A 107 2.53 0.03 9.15
C ARG A 107 1.87 -0.10 10.53
N TYR A 108 0.56 -0.37 10.58
CA TYR A 108 -0.12 -0.56 11.87
C TYR A 108 0.35 -1.82 12.61
N ALA A 109 0.71 -2.89 11.88
CA ALA A 109 1.35 -4.07 12.46
C ALA A 109 2.74 -3.75 13.05
N TYR A 110 3.50 -2.83 12.45
CA TYR A 110 4.76 -2.33 13.00
C TYR A 110 4.54 -1.47 14.25
N ASP A 111 3.59 -0.54 14.24
CA ASP A 111 3.27 0.28 15.42
C ASP A 111 2.83 -0.59 16.62
N ALA A 112 1.98 -1.61 16.38
CA ALA A 112 1.60 -2.60 17.39
C ALA A 112 2.77 -3.54 17.78
N GLY A 113 3.66 -3.87 16.83
CA GLY A 113 4.86 -4.67 17.07
C GLY A 113 5.88 -3.96 17.96
N ARG A 114 6.06 -2.64 17.77
CA ARG A 114 6.89 -1.78 18.61
C ARG A 114 6.41 -1.77 20.06
N GLU A 115 5.09 -1.81 20.28
CA GLU A 115 4.51 -1.81 21.63
C GLU A 115 4.80 -3.09 22.43
N LYS A 116 5.10 -4.22 21.77
CA LYS A 116 5.54 -5.46 22.44
C LYS A 116 6.82 -5.27 23.25
N ARG A 117 7.67 -4.30 22.88
CA ARG A 117 8.85 -3.88 23.64
C ARG A 117 8.44 -3.35 25.02
N TRP A 118 7.49 -2.41 25.06
CA TRP A 118 6.98 -1.82 26.30
C TRP A 118 6.21 -2.82 27.16
N GLN A 119 5.38 -3.67 26.53
CA GLN A 119 4.69 -4.78 27.21
C GLN A 119 5.68 -5.76 27.88
N GLY A 120 6.78 -6.09 27.20
CA GLY A 120 7.87 -6.89 27.79
C GLY A 120 8.57 -6.19 28.96
N PHE A 121 8.88 -4.88 28.82
CA PHE A 121 9.49 -4.09 29.90
C PHE A 121 8.56 -3.87 31.11
N ALA A 122 7.24 -3.78 30.91
CA ALA A 122 6.27 -3.60 31.99
C ALA A 122 6.36 -4.71 33.05
N GLY A 123 6.69 -5.93 32.65
CA GLY A 123 6.93 -7.06 33.56
C GLY A 123 8.15 -6.94 34.48
N LEU A 124 9.00 -5.93 34.27
CA LEU A 124 10.13 -5.56 35.15
C LEU A 124 9.86 -4.29 35.97
N LEU A 125 8.79 -3.55 35.68
CA LEU A 125 8.41 -2.34 36.40
C LEU A 125 7.53 -2.69 37.62
N PRO A 126 7.45 -1.81 38.64
CA PRO A 126 6.48 -1.96 39.72
C PRO A 126 5.05 -1.87 39.18
N GLN A 127 4.23 -2.87 39.48
CA GLN A 127 2.83 -2.95 39.05
C GLN A 127 1.91 -2.56 40.21
N VAL A 128 1.10 -1.52 40.02
CA VAL A 128 0.03 -1.12 40.96
C VAL A 128 -1.30 -1.64 40.42
N VAL A 129 -2.00 -2.45 41.22
CA VAL A 129 -3.38 -2.90 40.92
C VAL A 129 -4.30 -2.43 42.04
N GLY A 130 -5.21 -1.52 41.70
CA GLY A 130 -6.34 -1.16 42.56
C GLY A 130 -7.55 -2.01 42.22
N THR A 131 -8.19 -2.60 43.23
CA THR A 131 -9.49 -3.28 43.11
C THR A 131 -10.49 -2.65 44.07
N ALA A 132 -11.74 -2.57 43.64
CA ALA A 132 -12.88 -2.24 44.48
C ALA A 132 -13.99 -3.25 44.16
N ASN A 133 -14.63 -3.79 45.19
CA ASN A 133 -15.68 -4.78 45.06
C ASN A 133 -16.86 -4.47 45.98
N GLU A 134 -18.06 -4.61 45.45
CA GLU A 134 -19.27 -4.75 46.23
C GLU A 134 -19.78 -6.18 46.05
N THR A 135 -20.26 -6.80 47.12
CA THR A 135 -20.62 -8.21 47.16
C THR A 135 -21.83 -8.37 48.05
N GLN A 136 -23.00 -8.51 47.40
CA GLN A 136 -24.25 -8.87 48.04
C GLN A 136 -24.33 -10.39 48.13
N ASN A 137 -24.73 -10.91 49.29
CA ASN A 137 -24.84 -12.34 49.53
C ASN A 137 -26.06 -12.63 50.40
N ASP A 138 -27.16 -13.05 49.75
CA ASP A 138 -28.41 -13.41 50.40
C ASP A 138 -28.33 -14.84 50.96
N PHE A 139 -28.27 -14.94 52.30
CA PHE A 139 -28.17 -16.23 52.98
C PHE A 139 -29.53 -16.68 53.49
N THR A 140 -30.14 -17.64 52.78
CA THR A 140 -31.42 -18.25 53.16
C THR A 140 -31.20 -19.69 53.63
N ARG A 141 -31.41 -19.91 54.94
CA ARG A 141 -31.38 -21.24 55.56
C ARG A 141 -32.81 -21.75 55.73
N ARG A 142 -33.10 -22.96 55.25
CA ARG A 142 -34.45 -23.58 55.39
C ARG A 142 -34.88 -23.60 56.86
N GLY A 143 -35.96 -22.87 57.18
CA GLY A 143 -36.48 -22.70 58.55
C GLY A 143 -35.99 -21.44 59.28
N ALA A 144 -35.30 -20.51 58.62
CA ALA A 144 -34.91 -19.21 59.16
C ALA A 144 -35.14 -18.09 58.12
N ASN A 145 -35.16 -16.84 58.58
CA ASN A 145 -35.32 -15.67 57.71
C ASN A 145 -34.11 -15.50 56.76
N GLU A 146 -34.38 -15.01 55.56
CA GLU A 146 -33.36 -14.52 54.62
C GLU A 146 -32.52 -13.42 55.29
N THR A 147 -31.19 -13.58 55.29
CA THR A 147 -30.26 -12.59 55.83
C THR A 147 -29.39 -12.06 54.69
N ARG A 148 -29.68 -10.82 54.26
CA ARG A 148 -28.93 -10.10 53.23
C ARG A 148 -27.64 -9.52 53.81
N PHE A 149 -26.49 -10.04 53.39
CA PHE A 149 -25.19 -9.46 53.71
C PHE A 149 -24.71 -8.56 52.56
N MET A 150 -24.29 -7.34 52.90
CA MET A 150 -23.68 -6.38 52.00
C MET A 150 -22.22 -6.17 52.41
N SER A 151 -21.27 -6.67 51.62
CA SER A 151 -19.85 -6.40 51.81
C SER A 151 -19.35 -5.42 50.75
N ARG A 152 -18.57 -4.41 51.18
CA ARG A 152 -17.87 -3.49 50.29
C ARG A 152 -16.40 -3.45 50.69
N GLY A 153 -15.51 -3.68 49.73
CA GLY A 153 -14.07 -3.70 49.91
C GLY A 153 -13.36 -2.87 48.85
N TRP A 154 -12.16 -2.40 49.20
CA TRP A 154 -11.20 -1.85 48.27
C TRP A 154 -9.79 -2.25 48.72
N ALA A 155 -8.90 -2.50 47.77
CA ALA A 155 -7.52 -2.88 48.01
C ALA A 155 -6.62 -2.28 46.94
N VAL A 156 -5.40 -1.92 47.32
CA VAL A 156 -4.36 -1.46 46.37
C VAL A 156 -3.11 -2.27 46.63
N THR A 157 -2.70 -3.06 45.64
CA THR A 157 -1.55 -3.95 45.72
C THR A 157 -0.45 -3.43 44.80
N LEU A 158 0.73 -3.19 45.38
CA LEU A 158 1.96 -2.87 44.64
C LEU A 158 2.89 -4.08 44.64
N THR A 159 3.17 -4.61 43.44
CA THR A 159 4.07 -5.75 43.24
C THR A 159 5.28 -5.31 42.41
N GLN A 160 6.49 -5.43 42.97
CA GLN A 160 7.74 -5.16 42.25
C GLN A 160 8.64 -6.41 42.27
N PRO A 161 9.04 -6.97 41.11
CA PRO A 161 10.01 -8.05 41.06
C PRO A 161 11.43 -7.51 41.32
N LEU A 162 12.05 -7.90 42.44
CA LEU A 162 13.43 -7.48 42.76
C LEU A 162 14.47 -8.20 41.87
N PHE A 163 14.23 -9.47 41.56
CA PHE A 163 15.02 -10.26 40.60
C PHE A 163 14.15 -11.40 40.03
N SER A 164 14.16 -11.59 38.72
CA SER A 164 13.40 -12.66 38.03
C SER A 164 13.92 -12.89 36.61
N TRP A 165 14.59 -14.02 36.39
CA TRP A 165 15.18 -14.36 35.08
C TRP A 165 14.13 -14.48 33.96
N ASP A 166 12.97 -15.07 34.29
CA ASP A 166 11.78 -15.17 33.43
C ASP A 166 11.34 -13.80 32.86
N LYS A 167 11.27 -12.78 33.72
CA LYS A 167 10.84 -11.43 33.33
C LYS A 167 11.91 -10.71 32.49
N TYR A 168 13.19 -10.97 32.76
CA TYR A 168 14.29 -10.45 31.96
C TYR A 168 14.29 -11.01 30.53
N GLU A 169 14.16 -12.33 30.36
CA GLU A 169 14.10 -12.95 29.03
C GLU A 169 12.76 -12.61 28.32
N THR A 170 11.66 -12.44 29.05
CA THR A 170 10.39 -11.91 28.50
C THR A 170 10.58 -10.49 27.92
N ALA A 171 11.24 -9.59 28.65
CA ALA A 171 11.55 -8.26 28.14
C ALA A 171 12.45 -8.31 26.90
N ARG A 172 13.46 -9.20 26.88
CA ARG A 172 14.32 -9.44 25.72
C ARG A 172 13.54 -9.99 24.52
N GLN A 173 12.61 -10.92 24.72
CA GLN A 173 11.70 -11.42 23.69
C GLN A 173 10.79 -10.32 23.14
N GLY A 174 10.32 -9.40 23.99
CA GLY A 174 9.56 -8.21 23.57
C GLY A 174 10.37 -7.28 22.66
N ASN A 175 11.65 -7.06 22.96
CA ASN A 175 12.57 -6.32 22.08
C ASN A 175 12.74 -7.01 20.72
N LEU A 176 13.11 -8.30 20.72
CA LEU A 176 13.28 -9.07 19.46
C LEU A 176 11.99 -9.14 18.63
N SER A 177 10.82 -9.12 19.28
CA SER A 177 9.51 -9.08 18.60
C SER A 177 9.25 -7.73 17.90
N ALA A 178 9.76 -6.63 18.46
CA ALA A 178 9.72 -5.31 17.82
C ALA A 178 10.73 -5.21 16.66
N ASP A 179 11.91 -5.82 16.80
CA ASP A 179 12.93 -5.88 15.74
C ASP A 179 12.42 -6.69 14.53
N ILE A 180 11.72 -7.81 14.77
CA ILE A 180 11.03 -8.58 13.72
C ILE A 180 9.96 -7.73 13.02
N ALA A 181 9.16 -6.97 13.77
CA ALA A 181 8.14 -6.10 13.19
C ALA A 181 8.76 -4.97 12.33
N ALA A 182 9.91 -4.43 12.74
CA ALA A 182 10.67 -3.45 11.95
C ALA A 182 11.19 -4.06 10.63
N ALA A 183 11.71 -5.29 10.66
CA ALA A 183 12.14 -6.00 9.46
C ALA A 183 10.96 -6.33 8.52
N GLN A 184 9.80 -6.68 9.06
CA GLN A 184 8.56 -6.90 8.28
C GLN A 184 8.07 -5.61 7.61
N TYR A 185 8.17 -4.47 8.29
CA TYR A 185 7.82 -3.16 7.70
C TYR A 185 8.76 -2.78 6.55
N ALA A 186 10.07 -2.91 6.73
CA ALA A 186 11.06 -2.66 5.68
C ALA A 186 10.88 -3.59 4.46
N ALA A 187 10.45 -4.84 4.67
CA ALA A 187 10.08 -5.75 3.58
C ALA A 187 8.81 -5.28 2.84
N ALA A 188 7.78 -4.83 3.56
CA ALA A 188 6.55 -4.30 2.98
C ALA A 188 6.77 -2.99 2.20
N GLU A 189 7.74 -2.16 2.61
CA GLU A 189 8.16 -0.96 1.88
C GLU A 189 8.81 -1.31 0.52
N GLN A 190 9.67 -2.34 0.49
CA GLN A 190 10.30 -2.82 -0.75
C GLN A 190 9.28 -3.48 -1.70
N ASP A 191 8.37 -4.28 -1.14
CA ASP A 191 7.24 -4.90 -1.85
C ASP A 191 6.29 -3.85 -2.46
N LEU A 192 5.99 -2.76 -1.74
CA LEU A 192 5.27 -1.61 -2.30
C LEU A 192 6.02 -0.97 -3.48
N VAL A 193 7.33 -0.72 -3.37
CA VAL A 193 8.13 -0.17 -4.47
C VAL A 193 8.08 -1.06 -5.70
N ILE A 194 8.21 -2.39 -5.53
CA ILE A 194 8.12 -3.37 -6.61
C ILE A 194 6.72 -3.32 -7.25
N ARG A 195 5.64 -3.47 -6.47
CA ARG A 195 4.26 -3.44 -6.97
C ARG A 195 3.95 -2.20 -7.79
N VAL A 196 4.28 -1.01 -7.28
CA VAL A 196 4.02 0.27 -7.97
C VAL A 196 4.82 0.35 -9.27
N THR A 197 6.08 -0.10 -9.26
CA THR A 197 6.96 -0.08 -10.44
C THR A 197 6.49 -1.06 -11.51
N GLU A 198 6.15 -2.29 -11.14
CA GLU A 198 5.60 -3.29 -12.06
C GLU A 198 4.26 -2.85 -12.65
N ALA A 199 3.32 -2.38 -11.82
CA ALA A 199 2.01 -1.93 -12.29
C ALA A 199 2.13 -0.70 -13.22
N TYR A 200 3.03 0.25 -12.93
CA TYR A 200 3.35 1.38 -13.80
C TYR A 200 3.84 0.91 -15.19
N PHE A 201 4.85 0.05 -15.25
CA PHE A 201 5.37 -0.45 -16.52
C PHE A 201 4.37 -1.37 -17.25
N ASN A 202 3.55 -2.14 -16.54
CA ASN A 202 2.48 -2.94 -17.13
C ASN A 202 1.43 -2.07 -17.84
N VAL A 203 1.03 -0.93 -17.26
CA VAL A 203 0.12 0.02 -17.93
C VAL A 203 0.76 0.64 -19.17
N LEU A 204 2.07 0.96 -19.13
CA LEU A 204 2.77 1.52 -20.27
C LEU A 204 2.93 0.49 -21.42
N ASN A 205 3.33 -0.74 -21.10
CA ASN A 205 3.38 -1.83 -22.07
C ASN A 205 2.01 -2.10 -22.73
N ALA A 206 0.91 -1.96 -21.98
CA ALA A 206 -0.44 -2.06 -22.53
C ALA A 206 -0.81 -0.87 -23.45
N GLN A 207 -0.33 0.35 -23.16
CA GLN A 207 -0.48 1.51 -24.06
C GLN A 207 0.25 1.29 -25.38
N ASP A 208 1.50 0.83 -25.34
CA ASP A 208 2.28 0.54 -26.55
C ASP A 208 1.72 -0.65 -27.34
N THR A 209 1.16 -1.66 -26.66
CA THR A 209 0.45 -2.78 -27.29
C THR A 209 -0.83 -2.32 -28.00
N LEU A 210 -1.60 -1.41 -27.40
CA LEU A 210 -2.78 -0.80 -28.01
C LEU A 210 -2.42 0.08 -29.22
N ASN A 211 -1.35 0.87 -29.12
CA ASN A 211 -0.84 1.66 -30.23
C ASN A 211 -0.35 0.76 -31.39
N LEU A 212 0.33 -0.35 -31.08
CA LEU A 212 0.70 -1.36 -32.07
C LEU A 212 -0.52 -2.02 -32.75
N ALA A 213 -1.58 -2.33 -31.99
CA ALA A 213 -2.82 -2.87 -32.54
C ALA A 213 -3.52 -1.88 -33.47
N ARG A 214 -3.57 -0.59 -33.10
CA ARG A 214 -4.10 0.50 -33.93
C ARG A 214 -3.31 0.69 -35.24
N ASN A 215 -1.99 0.67 -35.16
CA ASN A 215 -1.13 0.78 -36.34
C ASN A 215 -1.30 -0.43 -37.27
N LYS A 216 -1.43 -1.65 -36.73
CA LYS A 216 -1.77 -2.85 -37.52
C LYS A 216 -3.14 -2.73 -38.18
N LYS A 217 -4.15 -2.20 -37.48
CA LYS A 217 -5.50 -1.98 -38.01
C LYS A 217 -5.50 -1.04 -39.20
N ALA A 218 -4.73 0.05 -39.15
CA ALA A 218 -4.57 0.97 -40.28
C ALA A 218 -3.94 0.28 -41.50
N LEU A 219 -2.80 -0.40 -41.31
CA LEU A 219 -2.12 -1.12 -42.41
C LEU A 219 -2.98 -2.22 -43.05
N ILE A 220 -3.76 -2.96 -42.24
CA ILE A 220 -4.67 -3.99 -42.76
C ILE A 220 -5.93 -3.37 -43.41
N ALA A 221 -6.37 -2.19 -42.98
CA ALA A 221 -7.43 -1.44 -43.68
C ALA A 221 -6.96 -1.01 -45.09
N GLU A 222 -5.77 -0.44 -45.21
CA GLU A 222 -5.16 -0.08 -46.51
C GLU A 222 -5.03 -1.29 -47.43
N GLN A 223 -4.58 -2.43 -46.89
CA GLN A 223 -4.46 -3.70 -47.62
C GLN A 223 -5.82 -4.24 -48.09
N LEU A 224 -6.86 -4.09 -47.26
CA LEU A 224 -8.24 -4.48 -47.56
C LEU A 224 -8.89 -3.58 -48.61
N GLU A 225 -8.65 -2.26 -48.57
CA GLU A 225 -9.05 -1.38 -49.65
C GLU A 225 -8.34 -1.71 -50.96
N GLN A 226 -7.03 -2.04 -50.91
CA GLN A 226 -6.30 -2.46 -52.10
C GLN A 226 -6.88 -3.75 -52.69
N ALA A 227 -7.24 -4.73 -51.85
CA ALA A 227 -7.90 -5.95 -52.31
C ALA A 227 -9.26 -5.66 -52.98
N LYS A 228 -10.07 -4.76 -52.41
CA LYS A 228 -11.35 -4.32 -53.00
C LYS A 228 -11.16 -3.63 -54.35
N ARG A 229 -10.25 -2.65 -54.44
CA ARG A 229 -9.89 -1.98 -55.71
C ARG A 229 -9.40 -2.97 -56.77
N ASN A 230 -8.56 -3.93 -56.38
CA ASN A 230 -8.05 -4.96 -57.30
C ASN A 230 -9.15 -5.90 -57.82
N PHE A 231 -10.17 -6.20 -57.00
CA PHE A 231 -11.35 -6.97 -57.39
C PHE A 231 -12.29 -6.16 -58.30
N GLU A 232 -12.51 -4.87 -58.02
CA GLU A 232 -13.30 -3.96 -58.86
C GLU A 232 -12.74 -3.85 -60.30
N VAL A 233 -11.42 -3.91 -60.48
CA VAL A 233 -10.76 -3.95 -61.81
C VAL A 233 -10.53 -5.37 -62.34
N GLY A 234 -11.07 -6.41 -61.69
CA GLY A 234 -11.02 -7.80 -62.14
C GLY A 234 -9.66 -8.50 -62.04
N THR A 235 -8.71 -7.96 -61.25
CA THR A 235 -7.34 -8.48 -61.09
C THR A 235 -7.11 -9.35 -59.86
N ALA A 236 -8.08 -9.41 -58.95
CA ALA A 236 -8.08 -10.28 -57.77
C ALA A 236 -9.41 -11.05 -57.68
N THR A 237 -9.43 -12.16 -56.93
CA THR A 237 -10.63 -12.98 -56.75
C THR A 237 -11.50 -12.47 -55.60
N ILE A 238 -12.78 -12.85 -55.59
CA ILE A 238 -13.67 -12.54 -54.46
C ILE A 238 -13.16 -13.17 -53.14
N THR A 239 -12.51 -14.34 -53.22
CA THR A 239 -11.88 -15.02 -52.08
C THR A 239 -10.79 -14.17 -51.43
N ASP A 240 -9.98 -13.46 -52.22
CA ASP A 240 -8.92 -12.57 -51.71
C ASP A 240 -9.50 -11.40 -50.91
N THR A 241 -10.67 -10.88 -51.31
CA THR A 241 -11.37 -9.82 -50.56
C THR A 241 -11.96 -10.33 -49.24
N HIS A 242 -12.46 -11.57 -49.20
CA HIS A 242 -12.96 -12.19 -47.97
C HIS A 242 -11.83 -12.57 -47.00
N GLU A 243 -10.68 -13.02 -47.51
CA GLU A 243 -9.46 -13.24 -46.72
C GLU A 243 -8.96 -11.92 -46.10
N ALA A 244 -8.93 -10.83 -46.88
CA ALA A 244 -8.57 -9.50 -46.39
C ALA A 244 -9.55 -8.97 -45.32
N GLN A 245 -10.86 -9.16 -45.52
CA GLN A 245 -11.90 -8.82 -44.54
C GLN A 245 -11.72 -9.62 -43.24
N SER A 246 -11.50 -10.93 -43.33
CA SER A 246 -11.27 -11.81 -42.17
C SER A 246 -10.04 -11.38 -41.36
N ARG A 247 -8.98 -10.93 -42.02
CA ARG A 247 -7.78 -10.38 -41.37
C ARG A 247 -8.04 -9.02 -40.70
N PHE A 248 -8.85 -8.16 -41.32
CA PHE A 248 -9.24 -6.89 -40.71
C PHE A 248 -10.07 -7.11 -39.44
N ASP A 249 -11.08 -7.97 -39.50
CA ASP A 249 -11.97 -8.27 -38.37
C ASP A 249 -11.19 -8.91 -37.20
N LEU A 250 -10.21 -9.78 -37.50
CA LEU A 250 -9.25 -10.32 -36.52
C LEU A 250 -8.43 -9.21 -35.83
N VAL A 251 -7.95 -8.21 -36.57
CA VAL A 251 -7.16 -7.11 -35.99
C VAL A 251 -8.03 -6.11 -35.23
N VAL A 252 -9.30 -5.92 -35.62
CA VAL A 252 -10.29 -5.18 -34.82
C VAL A 252 -10.52 -5.88 -33.47
N ALA A 253 -10.67 -7.22 -33.46
CA ALA A 253 -10.76 -7.98 -32.22
C ALA A 253 -9.50 -7.84 -31.34
N GLN A 254 -8.30 -7.78 -31.96
CA GLN A 254 -7.04 -7.53 -31.25
C GLN A 254 -6.95 -6.11 -30.65
N GLU A 255 -7.47 -5.08 -31.32
CA GLU A 255 -7.56 -3.73 -30.73
C GLU A 255 -8.46 -3.73 -29.50
N ILE A 256 -9.64 -4.35 -29.58
CA ILE A 256 -10.59 -4.45 -28.46
C ILE A 256 -9.96 -5.19 -27.28
N ALA A 257 -9.24 -6.30 -27.53
CA ALA A 257 -8.53 -7.04 -26.50
C ALA A 257 -7.41 -6.22 -25.84
N ALA A 258 -6.62 -5.47 -26.61
CA ALA A 258 -5.58 -4.59 -26.07
C ALA A 258 -6.16 -3.41 -25.27
N GLN A 259 -7.28 -2.84 -25.71
CA GLN A 259 -8.01 -1.79 -25.00
C GLN A 259 -8.61 -2.31 -23.67
N ALA A 260 -9.04 -3.57 -23.62
CA ALA A 260 -9.51 -4.23 -22.41
C ALA A 260 -8.35 -4.49 -21.42
N ASP A 261 -7.22 -5.05 -21.88
CA ASP A 261 -6.05 -5.28 -21.01
C ASP A 261 -5.50 -3.98 -20.43
N LEU A 262 -5.39 -2.91 -21.23
CA LEU A 262 -5.02 -1.57 -20.75
C LEU A 262 -5.94 -1.07 -19.63
N THR A 263 -7.24 -1.33 -19.75
CA THR A 263 -8.23 -0.95 -18.72
C THR A 263 -8.02 -1.76 -17.44
N ILE A 264 -7.74 -3.06 -17.56
CA ILE A 264 -7.42 -3.94 -16.42
C ILE A 264 -6.11 -3.53 -15.75
N LYS A 265 -5.05 -3.22 -16.51
CA LYS A 265 -3.78 -2.75 -15.95
C LYS A 265 -3.96 -1.40 -15.23
N ARG A 266 -4.73 -0.47 -15.81
CA ARG A 266 -5.02 0.83 -15.18
C ARG A 266 -5.75 0.63 -13.85
N GLY A 267 -6.82 -0.17 -13.82
CA GLY A 267 -7.55 -0.49 -12.58
C GLY A 267 -6.69 -1.16 -11.51
N ALA A 268 -5.77 -2.05 -11.90
CA ALA A 268 -4.82 -2.67 -10.95
C ALA A 268 -3.84 -1.65 -10.34
N LEU A 269 -3.43 -0.62 -11.08
CA LEU A 269 -2.59 0.46 -10.58
C LEU A 269 -3.39 1.45 -9.72
N GLU A 270 -4.63 1.77 -10.10
CA GLU A 270 -5.58 2.56 -9.30
C GLU A 270 -5.88 1.91 -7.94
N GLN A 271 -5.99 0.58 -7.88
CA GLN A 271 -6.19 -0.18 -6.64
C GLN A 271 -5.03 -0.01 -5.64
N ILE A 272 -3.79 0.08 -6.12
CA ILE A 272 -2.60 0.28 -5.27
C ILE A 272 -2.48 1.75 -4.82
N VAL A 273 -2.87 2.68 -5.71
CA VAL A 273 -2.72 4.13 -5.51
C VAL A 273 -3.89 4.73 -4.71
N GLY A 274 -5.04 4.05 -4.65
CA GLY A 274 -6.25 4.49 -3.95
C GLY A 274 -6.95 5.70 -4.58
N LYS A 275 -6.60 6.05 -5.83
CA LYS A 275 -7.10 7.21 -6.57
C LYS A 275 -7.23 6.86 -8.06
N PRO A 276 -8.22 7.42 -8.79
CA PRO A 276 -8.25 7.31 -10.24
C PRO A 276 -7.06 8.07 -10.84
N ILE A 277 -6.38 7.48 -11.82
CA ILE A 277 -5.22 8.09 -12.48
C ILE A 277 -5.56 8.51 -13.92
N GLY A 278 -5.44 9.82 -14.16
CA GLY A 278 -5.35 10.37 -15.52
C GLY A 278 -4.10 9.88 -16.26
N ASP A 279 -3.89 10.39 -17.47
CA ASP A 279 -2.85 9.85 -18.35
C ASP A 279 -1.45 9.86 -17.73
N LEU A 280 -0.82 8.70 -17.79
CA LEU A 280 0.53 8.44 -17.30
C LEU A 280 1.56 9.04 -18.27
N LYS A 281 2.66 9.53 -17.71
CA LYS A 281 3.79 10.02 -18.49
C LYS A 281 4.47 8.85 -19.22
N SER A 282 4.25 8.77 -20.53
CA SER A 282 4.92 7.78 -21.38
C SER A 282 6.45 7.96 -21.35
N LEU A 283 7.19 6.86 -21.54
CA LEU A 283 8.64 6.92 -21.67
C LEU A 283 9.04 7.68 -22.94
N ALA A 284 10.13 8.46 -22.85
CA ALA A 284 10.70 9.08 -24.05
C ALA A 284 11.20 7.99 -25.02
N PRO A 285 10.91 8.05 -26.33
CA PRO A 285 11.31 7.01 -27.29
C PRO A 285 12.83 6.72 -27.36
N GLN A 286 13.67 7.66 -26.92
CA GLN A 286 15.12 7.51 -26.79
C GLN A 286 15.60 6.97 -25.41
N ALA A 287 14.73 6.34 -24.62
CA ALA A 287 15.06 5.71 -23.33
C ALA A 287 15.98 4.48 -23.50
N LYS A 288 17.29 4.72 -23.66
CA LYS A 288 18.30 3.66 -23.70
C LYS A 288 18.39 2.94 -22.36
N ILE A 289 17.78 1.75 -22.28
CA ILE A 289 17.96 0.81 -21.16
C ILE A 289 19.43 0.39 -21.13
N SER A 290 20.22 1.09 -20.31
CA SER A 290 21.58 0.70 -20.03
C SER A 290 21.54 -0.53 -19.14
N LEU A 291 21.73 -1.70 -19.74
CA LEU A 291 21.86 -2.96 -19.03
C LEU A 291 23.01 -2.86 -18.04
N VAL A 292 22.68 -2.64 -16.76
CA VAL A 292 23.61 -2.81 -15.66
C VAL A 292 23.87 -4.31 -15.54
N VAL A 293 24.83 -4.79 -16.33
CA VAL A 293 25.55 -6.01 -16.01
C VAL A 293 26.19 -5.77 -14.65
N SER A 294 25.70 -6.46 -13.63
CA SER A 294 26.28 -6.43 -12.29
C SER A 294 27.72 -6.94 -12.35
N GLU A 295 28.70 -6.04 -12.46
CA GLU A 295 30.09 -6.40 -12.20
C GLU A 295 30.20 -6.77 -10.71
N ASP A 296 30.20 -8.08 -10.43
CA ASP A 296 30.37 -8.61 -9.08
C ASP A 296 31.53 -7.91 -8.36
N PRO A 297 31.34 -7.39 -7.13
CA PRO A 297 32.37 -6.63 -6.43
C PRO A 297 33.63 -7.45 -6.09
N LYS A 298 33.60 -8.77 -6.33
CA LYS A 298 34.76 -9.68 -6.22
C LYS A 298 35.64 -9.67 -7.48
N THR A 299 35.08 -9.40 -8.67
CA THR A 299 35.79 -9.52 -9.96
C THR A 299 36.64 -8.28 -10.28
N ALA A 300 36.23 -7.09 -9.81
CA ALA A 300 36.98 -5.85 -9.99
C ALA A 300 38.42 -5.91 -9.42
N ASN A 301 38.60 -6.61 -8.29
CA ASN A 301 39.92 -6.78 -7.67
C ASN A 301 40.84 -7.71 -8.47
N ALA A 302 40.31 -8.71 -9.16
CA ALA A 302 41.09 -9.60 -10.03
C ALA A 302 41.74 -8.82 -11.19
N LYS A 303 40.99 -7.92 -11.84
CA LYS A 303 41.52 -7.05 -12.92
C LYS A 303 42.65 -6.13 -12.41
N LYS A 304 42.54 -5.57 -11.21
CA LYS A 304 43.61 -4.75 -10.59
C LYS A 304 44.89 -5.54 -10.29
N VAL A 305 44.78 -6.78 -9.82
CA VAL A 305 45.96 -7.64 -9.55
C VAL A 305 46.65 -8.04 -10.86
N ALA A 306 45.89 -8.48 -11.87
CA ALA A 306 46.44 -8.87 -13.18
C ALA A 306 47.22 -7.72 -13.86
N THR A 307 46.71 -6.49 -13.76
CA THR A 307 47.38 -5.30 -14.32
C THR A 307 48.68 -4.98 -13.60
N LYS A 308 48.73 -5.17 -12.27
CA LYS A 308 49.96 -4.98 -11.47
C LYS A 308 51.02 -6.06 -11.74
N ALA A 309 50.61 -7.28 -12.07
CA ALA A 309 51.53 -8.36 -12.43
C ALA A 309 52.27 -8.07 -13.75
N LYS A 310 51.56 -7.71 -14.83
CA LYS A 310 52.19 -7.43 -16.14
C LYS A 310 53.23 -6.30 -16.07
N LYS A 311 52.97 -5.22 -15.30
CA LYS A 311 53.93 -4.10 -15.18
C LYS A 311 55.20 -4.44 -14.36
N LYS A 312 55.28 -5.60 -13.70
CA LYS A 312 56.48 -6.01 -12.93
C LYS A 312 57.39 -7.00 -13.67
N VAL A 313 57.00 -7.49 -14.84
CA VAL A 313 57.83 -8.39 -15.68
C VAL A 313 58.62 -7.58 -16.73
N ALA A 314 58.05 -6.49 -17.25
CA ALA A 314 58.66 -5.62 -18.25
C ALA A 314 59.76 -4.66 -17.71
N VAL A 315 60.36 -4.97 -16.56
CA VAL A 315 61.43 -4.17 -15.91
C VAL A 315 62.54 -5.10 -15.40
N LYS A 316 62.84 -6.15 -16.17
CA LYS A 316 63.95 -7.09 -15.90
C LYS A 316 64.51 -7.75 -17.16
N GLN A 317 64.54 -6.98 -18.26
CA GLN A 317 65.26 -7.28 -19.50
C GLN A 317 65.92 -6.00 -20.05
N GLU A 318 66.76 -5.42 -19.19
CA GLU A 318 68.00 -4.71 -19.54
C GLU A 318 69.11 -5.36 -18.69
#